data_AF-A0A3A9IHD4-F1
#
_entry.id   AF-A0A3A9IHD4-F1
#
_cell.length_a   1.000
_cell.length_b   1.000
_cell.length_c   1.000
_cell.angle_alpha   90.00
_cell.angle_beta   90.00
_cell.angle_gamma   90.00
#
_symmetry.space_group_name_H-M   'P 1'
#
loop_
_entity.id
_entity.type
_entity.pdbx_description
1 polymer ?
#
loop_
_entity_poly.entity_id
_entity_poly.type
_entity_poly.pdbx_seq_one_letter_code
_entity_poly.pdbx_strand_id
1 'polypeptide(L)'
;MIEFTDSFSQAAVAEAMCAHPELAKLISQQLMLPGFAYVHDVEGRRIGGPLVAPNPVLHKTMLFVSPRDMREHLPREINFARFRCACNAAGQSVGEWQRVIVGAYVNHGSNDKPDWSSHT
;
A
#
# COMPACT_ATOMS: atom_id res chain seq x y z
N MET A 1 -5.13 -4.96 -0.89
CA MET A 1 -6.26 -4.13 -1.38
C MET A 1 -5.96 -2.67 -1.07
N ILE A 2 -6.25 -1.75 -1.99
CA ILE A 2 -6.14 -0.30 -1.75
C ILE A 2 -7.55 0.25 -1.58
N GLU A 3 -7.77 1.03 -0.53
CA GLU A 3 -9.00 1.77 -0.26
C GLU A 3 -8.69 3.27 -0.15
N PHE A 4 -9.68 4.10 -0.39
CA PHE A 4 -9.61 5.55 -0.17
C PHE A 4 -10.71 5.96 0.81
N THR A 5 -10.44 6.96 1.64
CA THR A 5 -11.43 7.51 2.58
C THR A 5 -12.56 8.26 1.89
N ASP A 6 -12.28 8.83 0.72
CA ASP A 6 -13.17 9.70 -0.04
C ASP A 6 -12.71 9.81 -1.51
N SER A 7 -13.61 10.29 -2.36
CA SER A 7 -13.36 10.44 -3.81
C SER A 7 -12.31 11.51 -4.12
N PHE A 8 -12.13 12.51 -3.24
CA PHE A 8 -11.11 13.54 -3.41
C PHE A 8 -9.72 12.94 -3.26
N SER A 9 -9.50 12.15 -2.21
CA SER A 9 -8.25 11.41 -1.97
C SER A 9 -7.93 10.48 -3.13
N GLN A 10 -8.94 9.79 -3.68
CA GLN A 10 -8.75 8.95 -4.86
C GLN A 10 -8.27 9.76 -6.07
N ALA A 11 -8.90 10.90 -6.36
CA ALA A 11 -8.51 11.75 -7.49
C ALA A 11 -7.12 12.38 -7.30
N ALA A 12 -6.82 12.89 -6.11
CA ALA A 12 -5.53 13.52 -5.79
C ALA A 12 -4.36 12.53 -5.88
N VAL A 13 -4.54 11.31 -5.36
CA VAL A 13 -3.52 10.26 -5.47
C VAL A 13 -3.34 9.81 -6.91
N ALA A 14 -4.44 9.66 -7.68
CA ALA A 14 -4.37 9.30 -9.09
C ALA A 14 -3.58 10.33 -9.90
N GLU A 15 -3.86 11.62 -9.69
CA GLU A 15 -3.13 12.72 -10.34
C GLU A 15 -1.66 12.71 -9.97
N ALA A 16 -1.34 12.55 -8.68
CA ALA A 16 0.04 12.48 -8.20
C ALA A 16 0.83 11.31 -8.81
N MET A 17 0.21 10.13 -8.86
CA MET A 17 0.83 8.94 -9.46
C MET A 17 1.00 9.09 -10.99
N CYS A 18 0.08 9.80 -11.66
CA CYS A 18 0.18 10.11 -13.09
C CYS A 18 1.34 11.08 -13.37
N ALA A 19 1.43 12.15 -12.57
CA ALA A 19 2.48 13.16 -12.69
C ALA A 19 3.88 12.62 -12.30
N HIS A 20 3.95 11.65 -11.38
CA HIS A 20 5.21 11.18 -10.79
C HIS A 20 5.31 9.65 -10.79
N PRO A 21 5.89 9.04 -11.84
CA PRO A 21 6.03 7.58 -11.96
C PRO A 21 6.81 6.92 -10.81
N GLU A 22 7.80 7.61 -10.23
CA GLU A 22 8.55 7.11 -9.07
C GLU A 22 7.67 6.98 -7.82
N LEU A 23 6.70 7.90 -7.62
CA LEU A 23 5.70 7.76 -6.56
C LEU A 23 4.80 6.54 -6.83
N ALA A 24 4.35 6.37 -8.09
CA ALA A 24 3.53 5.21 -8.47
C ALA A 24 4.26 3.89 -8.20
N LYS A 25 5.56 3.83 -8.49
CA LYS A 25 6.43 2.69 -8.19
C LYS A 25 6.59 2.49 -6.69
N LEU A 26 6.87 3.54 -5.92
CA LEU A 26 7.02 3.50 -4.46
C LEU A 26 5.75 2.95 -3.79
N ILE A 27 4.60 3.56 -4.11
CA ILE A 27 3.28 3.12 -3.63
C ILE A 27 3.02 1.68 -4.06
N SER A 28 3.22 1.33 -5.33
CA SER A 28 2.99 -0.04 -5.81
C SER A 28 3.87 -1.06 -5.09
N GLN A 29 5.17 -0.80 -4.92
CA GLN A 29 6.07 -1.72 -4.22
C GLN A 29 5.68 -1.90 -2.75
N GLN A 30 5.26 -0.82 -2.08
CA GLN A 30 4.85 -0.90 -0.69
C GLN A 30 3.46 -1.51 -0.53
N LEU A 31 2.56 -1.39 -1.53
CA LEU A 31 1.18 -1.87 -1.50
C LEU A 31 0.96 -3.23 -2.19
N MET A 32 1.95 -3.74 -2.91
CA MET A 32 1.84 -5.03 -3.58
C MET A 32 1.74 -6.18 -2.59
N LEU A 33 0.96 -7.17 -3.03
CA LEU A 33 0.47 -8.34 -2.31
C LEU A 33 1.59 -9.04 -1.52
N PRO A 34 1.27 -9.68 -0.38
CA PRO A 34 2.22 -10.58 0.27
C PRO A 34 2.76 -11.56 -0.77
N GLY A 35 4.09 -11.64 -0.86
CA GLY A 35 4.78 -12.45 -1.86
C GLY A 35 4.31 -13.89 -1.85
N PHE A 36 4.47 -14.59 -2.99
CA PHE A 36 4.11 -16.00 -3.11
C PHE A 36 4.73 -16.82 -1.97
N ALA A 37 3.96 -17.73 -1.40
CA ALA A 37 4.52 -18.74 -0.52
C ALA A 37 5.35 -19.73 -1.35
N TYR A 38 6.44 -20.25 -0.78
CA TYR A 38 7.28 -21.26 -1.41
C TYR A 38 7.36 -22.48 -0.49
N VAL A 39 7.36 -23.68 -1.08
CA VAL A 39 7.70 -24.89 -0.32
C VAL A 39 9.20 -24.84 -0.05
N HIS A 40 9.60 -25.17 1.17
CA HIS A 40 11.00 -25.35 1.53
C HIS A 40 11.20 -26.81 1.94
N ASP A 41 12.37 -27.37 1.63
CA ASP A 41 12.77 -28.66 2.19
C ASP A 41 13.12 -28.55 3.68
N VAL A 42 13.50 -29.68 4.28
CA VAL A 42 13.92 -29.76 5.69
C VAL A 42 15.16 -28.90 6.01
N GLU A 43 15.92 -28.51 5.00
CA GLU A 43 17.11 -27.66 5.10
C GLU A 43 16.78 -26.17 4.88
N GLY A 44 15.49 -25.85 4.66
CA GLY A 44 15.03 -24.49 4.41
C GLY A 44 15.30 -23.99 2.99
N ARG A 45 15.69 -24.86 2.05
CA ARG A 45 15.92 -24.48 0.65
C ARG A 45 14.60 -24.52 -0.11
N ARG A 46 14.39 -23.53 -0.98
CA ARG A 46 13.19 -23.47 -1.82
C ARG A 46 13.14 -24.69 -2.74
N ILE A 47 12.04 -25.42 -2.69
CA ILE A 47 11.72 -26.51 -3.60
C ILE A 47 10.41 -26.18 -4.34
N GLY A 48 10.43 -26.31 -5.67
CA GLY A 48 9.25 -26.08 -6.51
C GLY A 48 8.88 -24.62 -6.80
N GLY A 49 7.75 -24.48 -7.49
CA GLY A 49 7.18 -23.21 -7.93
C GLY A 49 6.50 -22.43 -6.80
N PRO A 50 6.02 -21.20 -7.08
CA PRO A 50 5.18 -20.45 -6.16
C PRO A 50 3.91 -21.24 -5.82
N LEU A 51 3.57 -21.30 -4.53
CA LEU A 51 2.30 -21.85 -4.06
C LEU A 51 1.23 -20.77 -4.12
N VAL A 52 0.17 -21.05 -4.87
CA VAL A 52 -1.07 -20.27 -4.80
C VAL A 52 -1.96 -20.93 -3.74
N ALA A 53 -1.78 -20.51 -2.49
CA ALA A 53 -2.57 -20.97 -1.35
C ALA A 53 -3.25 -19.77 -0.66
N PRO A 54 -4.40 -19.96 0.00
CA PRO A 54 -5.02 -18.92 0.81
C PRO A 54 -4.03 -18.38 1.85
N ASN A 55 -3.80 -17.07 1.84
CA ASN A 55 -2.98 -16.44 2.87
C ASN A 55 -3.78 -16.45 4.19
N PRO A 56 -3.18 -16.87 5.32
CA PRO A 56 -3.86 -16.81 6.62
C PRO A 56 -4.20 -15.39 7.07
N VAL A 57 -3.64 -14.37 6.40
CA VAL A 57 -3.84 -12.95 6.70
C VAL A 57 -4.07 -12.15 5.43
N LEU A 58 -5.18 -11.41 5.38
CA LEU A 58 -5.43 -10.39 4.38
C LEU A 58 -4.86 -9.05 4.82
N HIS A 59 -4.37 -8.27 3.85
CA HIS A 59 -3.87 -6.93 4.05
C HIS A 59 -4.61 -5.94 3.16
N LYS A 60 -4.91 -4.77 3.73
CA LYS A 60 -5.38 -3.62 2.98
C LYS A 60 -4.67 -2.36 3.43
N THR A 61 -4.58 -1.39 2.54
CA THR A 61 -4.08 -0.06 2.87
C THR A 61 -5.12 0.96 2.47
N MET A 62 -5.43 1.85 3.39
CA MET A 62 -6.27 3.00 3.16
C MET A 62 -5.38 4.21 2.89
N LEU A 63 -5.63 4.94 1.81
CA LEU A 63 -4.96 6.19 1.47
C LEU A 63 -5.89 7.39 1.70
N PHE A 64 -5.31 8.50 2.16
CA PHE A 64 -6.03 9.75 2.44
C PHE A 64 -5.16 10.95 2.07
N VAL A 65 -5.79 11.97 1.49
CA VAL A 65 -5.17 13.28 1.23
C VAL A 65 -6.05 14.36 1.84
N SER A 66 -5.45 15.21 2.67
CA SER A 66 -6.12 16.42 3.14
C SER A 66 -6.13 17.47 2.02
N PRO A 67 -7.27 18.11 1.72
CA PRO A 67 -7.29 19.23 0.77
C PRO A 67 -6.35 20.39 1.14
N ARG A 68 -5.98 20.51 2.42
CA ARG A 68 -5.04 21.53 2.90
C ARG A 68 -3.60 21.24 2.51
N ASP A 69 -3.27 20.00 2.21
CA ASP A 69 -1.93 19.56 1.85
C ASP A 69 -1.70 19.58 0.33
N MET A 70 -2.64 20.17 -0.42
CA MET A 70 -2.49 20.40 -1.86
C MET A 70 -1.55 21.58 -2.15
N ARG A 71 -0.65 21.39 -3.11
CA ARG A 71 0.13 22.43 -3.77
C ARG A 71 -0.31 22.48 -5.22
N GLU A 72 -1.10 23.50 -5.54
CA GLU A 72 -1.77 23.60 -6.85
C GLU A 72 -2.71 22.40 -7.06
N HIS A 73 -2.40 21.52 -8.01
CA HIS A 73 -3.19 20.34 -8.35
C HIS A 73 -2.62 19.03 -7.78
N LEU A 74 -1.49 19.09 -7.05
CA LEU A 74 -0.80 17.89 -6.53
C LEU A 74 -0.71 17.91 -5.00
N PRO A 75 -0.87 16.75 -4.32
CA PRO A 75 -0.64 16.66 -2.89
C PRO A 75 0.86 16.79 -2.56
N ARG A 76 1.17 17.41 -1.42
CA ARG A 76 2.50 17.33 -0.78
C ARG A 76 2.65 16.08 0.08
N GLU A 77 1.53 15.58 0.59
CA GLU A 77 1.47 14.46 1.51
C GLU A 77 0.30 13.54 1.17
N ILE A 78 0.55 12.24 1.16
CA ILE A 78 -0.46 11.18 1.02
C ILE A 78 -0.35 10.30 2.26
N ASN A 79 -1.33 10.43 3.16
CA ASN A 79 -1.41 9.64 4.37
C ASN A 79 -1.85 8.21 4.05
N PHE A 80 -1.38 7.24 4.83
CA PHE A 80 -1.82 5.86 4.73
C PHE A 80 -1.96 5.17 6.08
N ALA A 81 -2.87 4.20 6.12
CA ALA A 81 -2.99 3.25 7.21
C ALA A 81 -3.08 1.83 6.65
N ARG A 82 -2.19 0.94 7.12
CA ARG A 82 -2.23 -0.48 6.78
C ARG A 82 -3.01 -1.24 7.82
N PHE A 83 -3.85 -2.14 7.34
CA PHE A 83 -4.66 -3.02 8.15
C PHE A 83 -4.37 -4.48 7.78
N ARG A 84 -4.54 -5.36 8.77
CA ARG A 84 -4.56 -6.80 8.58
C ARG A 84 -5.83 -7.40 9.14
N CYS A 85 -6.26 -8.52 8.58
CA CYS A 85 -7.36 -9.32 9.10
C CYS A 85 -7.03 -10.81 8.95
N ALA A 86 -7.36 -11.61 9.96
CA ALA A 86 -7.19 -13.05 9.89
C ALA A 86 -8.12 -13.65 8.83
N CYS A 87 -7.77 -14.83 8.31
CA CYS A 87 -8.59 -15.53 7.33
C CYS A 87 -8.97 -16.93 7.81
N ASN A 88 -10.14 -17.40 7.38
CA ASN A 88 -10.50 -18.80 7.52
C ASN A 88 -9.72 -19.67 6.52
N ALA A 89 -9.93 -20.99 6.57
CA ALA A 89 -9.27 -21.95 5.67
C ALA A 89 -9.57 -21.72 4.18
N ALA A 90 -10.65 -21.01 3.85
CA ALA A 90 -11.01 -20.64 2.48
C ALA A 90 -10.43 -19.28 2.05
N GLY A 91 -9.66 -18.59 2.90
CA GLY A 91 -9.05 -17.29 2.61
C GLY A 91 -10.00 -16.09 2.78
N GLN A 92 -11.16 -16.28 3.41
CA GLN A 92 -12.10 -15.20 3.66
C GLN A 92 -11.75 -14.49 4.98
N SER A 93 -11.83 -13.17 5.02
CA SER A 93 -11.59 -12.38 6.23
C SER A 93 -12.54 -12.79 7.35
N VAL A 94 -11.99 -13.06 8.53
CA VAL A 94 -12.74 -13.36 9.75
C VAL A 94 -12.33 -12.39 10.87
N GLY A 95 -13.33 -11.80 11.53
CA GLY A 95 -13.12 -10.81 12.58
C GLY A 95 -12.85 -9.40 12.07
N GLU A 96 -12.30 -8.56 12.94
CA GLU A 96 -12.10 -7.14 12.67
C GLU A 96 -10.76 -6.84 12.00
N TRP A 97 -10.76 -5.80 11.18
CA TRP A 97 -9.53 -5.26 10.60
C TRP A 97 -8.72 -4.52 11.65
N GLN A 98 -7.50 -4.99 11.91
CA GLN A 98 -6.57 -4.37 12.84
C GLN A 98 -5.65 -3.41 12.10
N ARG A 99 -5.60 -2.15 12.52
CA ARG A 99 -4.61 -1.18 12.05
C ARG A 99 -3.23 -1.56 12.60
N VAL A 100 -2.24 -1.70 11.73
CA VAL A 100 -0.90 -2.18 12.08
C VAL A 100 0.22 -1.20 11.75
N ILE A 101 0.05 -0.36 10.74
CA ILE A 101 1.02 0.68 10.36
C ILE A 101 0.24 1.94 10.00
N VAL A 102 0.76 3.09 10.40
CA VAL A 102 0.30 4.41 9.96
C VAL A 102 1.51 5.13 9.42
N GLY A 103 1.34 5.93 8.38
CA GLY A 103 2.45 6.64 7.77
C GLY A 103 1.99 7.62 6.73
N ALA A 104 2.95 8.21 6.03
CA ALA A 104 2.68 9.12 4.93
C ALA A 104 3.76 9.00 3.84
N TYR A 105 3.34 9.18 2.60
CA TYR A 105 4.25 9.52 1.51
C TYR A 105 4.36 11.04 1.46
N VAL A 106 5.58 11.56 1.58
CA VAL A 106 5.86 13.00 1.65
C VAL A 106 6.76 13.41 0.50
N ASN A 107 6.37 14.47 -0.20
CA ASN A 107 7.22 15.14 -1.19
C ASN A 107 8.06 16.22 -0.49
N HIS A 108 9.35 15.97 -0.30
CA HIS A 108 10.29 16.95 0.24
C HIS A 108 10.76 18.00 -0.78
N GLY A 109 10.46 17.78 -2.05
CA GLY A 109 10.84 18.63 -3.17
C GLY A 109 9.74 19.61 -3.58
N SER A 110 9.68 19.88 -4.89
CA SER A 110 8.60 20.64 -5.52
C SER A 110 7.77 19.75 -6.44
N ASN A 111 6.73 20.32 -7.06
CA ASN A 111 5.98 19.60 -8.11
C ASN A 111 6.85 19.40 -9.37
N ASP A 112 7.74 20.34 -9.69
CA ASP A 112 8.66 20.22 -10.85
C ASP A 112 9.82 19.26 -10.60
N LYS A 113 10.27 19.16 -9.34
CA LYS A 113 11.38 18.30 -8.89
C LYS A 113 10.93 17.57 -7.63
N PRO A 114 10.10 16.52 -7.79
CA PRO A 114 9.57 15.79 -6.66
C PRO A 114 10.65 14.94 -5.99
N ASP A 115 10.57 14.84 -4.67
CA ASP A 115 11.41 13.95 -3.85
C ASP A 115 10.50 13.21 -2.86
N TRP A 116 9.90 12.13 -3.37
CA TRP A 116 8.92 11.33 -2.62
C TRP A 116 9.61 10.30 -1.73
N SER A 117 9.25 10.30 -0.45
CA SER A 117 9.72 9.33 0.54
C SER A 117 8.54 8.83 1.39
N SER A 118 8.70 7.66 2.01
CA SER A 118 7.70 7.06 2.89
C SER A 118 8.16 7.12 4.35
N HIS A 119 7.28 7.53 5.25
CA HIS A 119 7.50 7.64 6.69
C HIS A 119 6.46 6.78 7.40
N THR A 120 6.86 6.00 8.40
CA THR A 120 6.00 5.09 9.19
C THR A 120 6.26 5.25 10.67
#